data_AF-A0AA96Q4F7-F1
#
_entry.id   AF-A0AA96Q4F7-F1
#
_cell.length_a   1.000
_cell.length_b   1.000
_cell.length_c   1.000
_cell.angle_alpha   90.00
_cell.angle_beta   90.00
_cell.angle_gamma   90.00
#
_symmetry.space_group_name_H-M   'P 1'
#
loop_
_entity.id
_entity.type
_entity.pdbx_description
1 polymer ?
#
loop_
_entity_poly.entity_id
_entity_poly.type
_entity_poly.pdbx_seq_one_letter_code
_entity_poly.pdbx_strand_id
1 'polypeptide(L)'
;MKEGYRLLGDFIQPVDERNRDLRVDYLLGVSISKQFIPSIANIVGTDLSNYKIIRTGQFAYGPVTSRNGEKISIALLRDKDCIISSSYTVFEVVNKNELDPEYLMLWFSRPEFDRYARYMSHGSVREIFDWDELCKVELPVPSIDKQRSIVRAYQTITERIELKRRLNDNLLATAQAVYKAWFVEYKPFGGNCPISWRVGSVDEIAEFFDSMRKPLSSLERADMARIYPYYGAVSIVDYVDDYIFDGEYLLLSEDGIYVVDDSGHPLLQHIIGKFWANNHAHILKR
;
A
#
# COMPACT_ATOMS: atom_id res chain seq x y z
N MET A 1 -31.56 -13.26 7.02
CA MET A 1 -30.94 -11.91 7.05
C MET A 1 -30.28 -11.69 8.39
N LYS A 2 -29.04 -11.19 8.42
CA LYS A 2 -28.44 -10.67 9.66
C LYS A 2 -29.18 -9.39 10.05
N GLU A 3 -29.37 -9.17 11.35
CA GLU A 3 -30.10 -7.99 11.85
C GLU A 3 -29.48 -6.69 11.31
N GLY A 4 -30.29 -5.79 10.77
CA GLY A 4 -29.86 -4.50 10.23
C GLY A 4 -29.29 -4.50 8.80
N TYR A 5 -29.26 -5.65 8.11
CA TYR A 5 -28.85 -5.73 6.69
C TYR A 5 -30.04 -5.45 5.77
N ARG A 6 -29.78 -4.70 4.69
CA ARG A 6 -30.77 -4.33 3.67
C ARG A 6 -30.18 -4.53 2.28
N LEU A 7 -31.03 -4.67 1.26
CA LEU A 7 -30.60 -4.83 -0.13
C LEU A 7 -30.07 -3.52 -0.66
N LEU A 8 -28.90 -3.54 -1.30
CA LEU A 8 -28.28 -2.36 -1.87
C LEU A 8 -29.17 -1.72 -2.94
N GLY A 9 -29.88 -2.54 -3.74
CA GLY A 9 -30.78 -2.08 -4.79
C GLY A 9 -31.90 -1.16 -4.31
N ASP A 10 -32.26 -1.18 -3.02
CA ASP A 10 -33.25 -0.28 -2.43
C ASP A 10 -32.74 1.18 -2.32
N PHE A 11 -31.42 1.38 -2.40
CA PHE A 11 -30.78 2.68 -2.12
C PHE A 11 -30.08 3.29 -3.32
N ILE A 12 -29.90 2.56 -4.41
CA ILE A 12 -29.12 3.01 -5.57
C ILE A 12 -29.96 2.97 -6.84
N GLN A 13 -29.66 3.88 -7.78
CA GLN A 13 -30.28 3.91 -9.10
C GLN A 13 -29.24 4.15 -10.19
N PRO A 14 -29.40 3.54 -11.38
CA PRO A 14 -28.53 3.82 -12.50
C PRO A 14 -28.77 5.24 -13.04
N VAL A 15 -27.72 5.87 -13.52
CA VAL A 15 -27.75 7.16 -14.21
C VAL A 15 -27.18 6.96 -15.61
N ASP A 16 -27.91 7.43 -16.61
CA ASP A 16 -27.47 7.38 -18.01
C ASP A 16 -27.54 8.76 -18.67
N GLU A 17 -26.58 9.63 -18.29
CA GLU A 17 -26.37 10.92 -18.91
C GLU A 17 -25.29 10.80 -20.00
N ARG A 18 -25.61 11.14 -21.26
CA ARG A 18 -24.67 11.02 -22.39
C ARG A 18 -24.04 12.36 -22.75
N ASN A 19 -22.76 12.33 -23.13
CA ASN A 19 -22.00 13.51 -23.52
C ASN A 19 -22.33 14.02 -24.95
N ARG A 20 -23.62 14.07 -25.32
CA ARG A 20 -24.06 14.38 -26.69
C ARG A 20 -23.57 15.72 -27.21
N ASP A 21 -23.50 16.71 -26.32
CA ASP A 21 -23.06 18.07 -26.65
C ASP A 21 -21.54 18.26 -26.57
N LEU A 22 -20.79 17.21 -26.21
CA LEU A 22 -19.32 17.21 -26.08
C LEU A 22 -18.78 18.31 -25.15
N ARG A 23 -19.56 18.71 -24.13
CA ARG A 23 -19.19 19.78 -23.19
C ARG A 23 -18.17 19.34 -22.14
N VAL A 24 -18.04 18.04 -21.91
CA VAL A 24 -17.08 17.47 -20.96
C VAL A 24 -16.09 16.61 -21.74
N ASP A 25 -14.81 16.94 -21.66
CA ASP A 25 -13.71 16.29 -22.39
C ASP A 25 -12.75 15.52 -21.47
N TYR A 26 -12.93 15.65 -20.16
CA TYR A 26 -12.07 15.02 -19.18
C TYR A 26 -12.42 13.54 -19.03
N LEU A 27 -11.65 12.67 -19.69
CA LEU A 27 -11.88 11.23 -19.70
C LEU A 27 -11.14 10.50 -18.58
N LEU A 28 -11.91 9.79 -17.74
CA LEU A 28 -11.38 8.92 -16.69
C LEU A 28 -11.79 7.46 -16.90
N GLY A 29 -10.97 6.56 -16.37
CA GLY A 29 -11.29 5.15 -16.14
C GLY A 29 -11.33 4.83 -14.65
N VAL A 30 -11.64 3.59 -14.31
CA VAL A 30 -11.60 3.09 -12.92
C VAL A 30 -10.45 2.11 -12.78
N SER A 31 -9.63 2.28 -11.74
CA SER A 31 -8.52 1.39 -11.41
C SER A 31 -8.97 0.18 -10.58
N ILE A 32 -8.13 -0.86 -10.55
CA ILE A 32 -8.30 -2.02 -9.65
C ILE A 32 -8.24 -1.64 -8.16
N SER A 33 -7.69 -0.46 -7.85
CA SER A 33 -7.67 0.12 -6.51
C SER A 33 -8.91 0.96 -6.21
N LYS A 34 -9.96 0.85 -7.04
CA LYS A 34 -11.27 1.47 -6.83
C LYS A 34 -11.21 3.00 -6.80
N GLN A 35 -10.37 3.56 -7.68
CA GLN A 35 -10.17 5.01 -7.85
C GLN A 35 -10.37 5.41 -9.30
N PHE A 36 -10.83 6.64 -9.52
CA PHE A 36 -10.77 7.25 -10.85
C PHE A 36 -9.33 7.56 -11.21
N ILE A 37 -8.95 7.22 -12.44
CA ILE A 37 -7.62 7.47 -12.99
C ILE A 37 -7.74 8.06 -14.40
N PRO A 38 -6.81 8.92 -14.84
CA PRO A 38 -6.74 9.33 -16.24
C PRO A 38 -6.77 8.11 -17.15
N SER A 39 -7.64 8.13 -18.16
CA SER A 39 -7.74 7.02 -19.09
C SER A 39 -6.48 6.93 -19.95
N ILE A 40 -5.94 5.71 -20.07
CA ILE A 40 -4.85 5.39 -20.99
C ILE A 40 -5.35 4.98 -22.38
N ALA A 41 -6.67 5.00 -22.60
CA ALA A 41 -7.26 4.62 -23.89
C ALA A 41 -6.88 5.62 -24.99
N ASN A 42 -6.52 5.11 -26.16
CA ASN A 42 -6.31 5.96 -27.33
C ASN A 42 -7.66 6.51 -27.83
N ILE A 43 -7.87 7.81 -27.65
CA ILE A 43 -9.11 8.51 -28.03
C ILE A 43 -9.05 9.15 -29.42
N VAL A 44 -7.93 9.02 -30.15
CA VAL A 44 -7.80 9.61 -31.50
C VAL A 44 -8.85 8.97 -32.43
N GLY A 45 -9.74 9.80 -32.96
CA GLY A 45 -10.84 9.36 -33.83
C GLY A 45 -12.01 8.66 -33.09
N THR A 46 -12.01 8.65 -31.77
CA THR A 46 -13.11 8.10 -30.97
C THR A 46 -14.21 9.14 -30.78
N ASP A 47 -15.45 8.76 -31.08
CA ASP A 47 -16.62 9.59 -30.79
C ASP A 47 -16.94 9.56 -29.28
N LEU A 48 -16.63 10.67 -28.61
CA LEU A 48 -16.88 10.84 -27.17
C LEU A 48 -18.34 11.17 -26.85
N SER A 49 -19.22 11.37 -27.84
CA SER A 49 -20.63 11.72 -27.59
C SER A 49 -21.43 10.59 -26.95
N ASN A 50 -20.98 9.35 -27.19
CA ASN A 50 -21.55 8.12 -26.63
C ASN A 50 -21.05 7.80 -25.22
N TYR A 51 -20.01 8.50 -24.74
CA TYR A 51 -19.52 8.35 -23.38
C TYR A 51 -20.54 8.90 -22.40
N LYS A 52 -20.52 8.36 -21.17
CA LYS A 52 -21.40 8.82 -20.10
C LYS A 52 -20.74 9.95 -19.36
N ILE A 53 -21.52 10.99 -19.06
CA ILE A 53 -21.14 12.01 -18.07
C ILE A 53 -21.36 11.38 -16.70
N ILE A 54 -20.38 11.56 -15.82
CA ILE A 54 -20.47 11.20 -14.42
C ILE A 54 -20.25 12.46 -13.59
N ARG A 55 -21.17 12.70 -12.65
CA ARG A 55 -21.20 13.88 -11.79
C ARG A 55 -20.53 13.60 -10.45
N THR A 56 -20.00 14.63 -9.81
CA THR A 56 -19.46 14.52 -8.45
C THR A 56 -20.48 13.88 -7.50
N GLY A 57 -20.05 12.85 -6.76
CA GLY A 57 -20.88 12.07 -5.85
C GLY A 57 -21.59 10.87 -6.49
N GLN A 58 -21.35 10.59 -7.77
CA GLN A 58 -21.81 9.39 -8.46
C GLN A 58 -20.71 8.33 -8.54
N PHE A 59 -21.12 7.09 -8.79
CA PHE A 59 -20.24 5.95 -8.94
C PHE A 59 -20.09 5.53 -10.39
N ALA A 60 -18.90 5.07 -10.75
CA ALA A 60 -18.70 4.25 -11.94
C ALA A 60 -18.50 2.80 -11.55
N TYR A 61 -19.15 1.89 -12.27
CA TYR A 61 -19.13 0.45 -12.04
C TYR A 61 -18.86 -0.32 -13.33
N GLY A 62 -17.78 -1.09 -13.33
CA GLY A 62 -17.40 -2.01 -14.39
C GLY A 62 -17.68 -3.45 -13.95
N PRO A 63 -18.58 -4.19 -14.60
CA PRO A 63 -19.08 -5.47 -14.10
C PRO A 63 -18.12 -6.65 -14.31
N VAL A 64 -17.01 -6.45 -15.03
CA VAL A 64 -16.03 -7.51 -15.34
C VAL A 64 -15.05 -7.70 -14.18
N THR A 65 -14.97 -8.92 -13.63
CA THR A 65 -14.06 -9.28 -12.53
C THR A 65 -12.82 -10.05 -13.01
N SER A 66 -12.97 -10.93 -14.01
CA SER A 66 -11.91 -11.87 -14.42
C SER A 66 -10.65 -11.21 -15.00
N ARG A 67 -10.77 -10.01 -15.58
CA ARG A 67 -9.66 -9.29 -16.23
C ARG A 67 -8.98 -8.26 -15.33
N ASN A 68 -9.51 -8.05 -14.13
CA ASN A 68 -9.11 -6.96 -13.23
C ASN A 68 -8.38 -7.47 -11.98
N GLY A 69 -7.63 -8.57 -12.10
CA GLY A 69 -6.95 -9.20 -10.97
C GLY A 69 -7.93 -9.70 -9.91
N GLU A 70 -9.07 -10.24 -10.35
CA GLU A 70 -10.16 -10.74 -9.50
C GLU A 70 -10.85 -9.66 -8.63
N LYS A 71 -10.65 -8.38 -8.96
CA LYS A 71 -11.28 -7.25 -8.26
C LYS A 71 -12.37 -6.62 -9.11
N ILE A 72 -13.41 -6.12 -8.44
CA ILE A 72 -14.48 -5.39 -9.12
C ILE A 72 -14.11 -3.91 -9.27
N SER A 73 -14.26 -3.39 -10.48
CA SER A 73 -14.02 -1.98 -10.78
C SER A 73 -15.21 -1.15 -10.33
N ILE A 74 -15.07 -0.46 -9.21
CA ILE A 74 -16.09 0.44 -8.68
C ILE A 74 -15.43 1.64 -7.99
N ALA A 75 -15.86 2.86 -8.29
CA ALA A 75 -15.29 4.06 -7.70
C ALA A 75 -16.32 5.17 -7.54
N LEU A 76 -16.21 5.94 -6.46
CA LEU A 76 -16.96 7.17 -6.19
C LEU A 76 -16.19 8.39 -6.72
N LEU A 77 -16.84 9.23 -7.54
CA LEU A 77 -16.24 10.45 -8.08
C LEU A 77 -16.31 11.56 -7.02
N ARG A 78 -15.14 12.03 -6.58
CA ARG A 78 -15.03 13.09 -5.55
C ARG A 78 -14.62 14.45 -6.10
N ASP A 79 -13.92 14.44 -7.23
CA ASP A 79 -13.46 15.64 -7.92
C ASP A 79 -14.53 16.14 -8.90
N LYS A 80 -14.11 16.98 -9.86
CA LYS A 80 -14.96 17.54 -10.90
C LYS A 80 -15.59 16.47 -11.80
N ASP A 81 -16.74 16.83 -12.36
CA ASP A 81 -17.44 16.05 -13.39
C ASP A 81 -16.51 15.64 -14.53
N CYS A 82 -16.71 14.43 -15.03
CA CYS A 82 -15.88 13.84 -16.07
C CYS A 82 -16.72 12.96 -17.00
N ILE A 83 -16.09 12.41 -18.04
CA ILE A 83 -16.69 11.37 -18.88
C ILE A 83 -16.04 10.02 -18.62
N ILE A 84 -16.80 8.96 -18.87
CA ILE A 84 -16.35 7.58 -18.77
C ILE A 84 -16.93 6.74 -19.92
N SER A 85 -16.19 5.70 -20.33
CA SER A 85 -16.62 4.76 -21.36
C SER A 85 -18.04 4.25 -21.11
N SER A 86 -18.82 4.14 -22.18
CA SER A 86 -20.19 3.59 -22.16
C SER A 86 -20.28 2.17 -21.60
N SER A 87 -19.16 1.44 -21.53
CA SER A 87 -19.04 0.12 -20.91
C SER A 87 -19.25 0.11 -19.40
N TYR A 88 -19.14 1.27 -18.73
CA TYR A 88 -19.42 1.39 -17.31
C TYR A 88 -20.90 1.69 -17.06
N THR A 89 -21.43 1.14 -15.98
CA THR A 89 -22.68 1.60 -15.38
C THR A 89 -22.35 2.77 -14.46
N VAL A 90 -22.97 3.92 -14.71
CA VAL A 90 -22.95 5.04 -13.76
C VAL A 90 -24.17 4.88 -12.86
N PHE A 91 -24.01 5.08 -11.57
CA PHE A 91 -25.12 5.00 -10.62
C PHE A 91 -24.92 5.97 -9.46
N GLU A 92 -25.99 6.23 -8.72
CA GLU A 92 -25.96 7.11 -7.57
C GLU A 92 -26.81 6.58 -6.42
N VAL A 93 -26.56 7.10 -5.22
CA VAL A 93 -27.43 6.86 -4.07
C VAL A 93 -28.65 7.78 -4.15
N VAL A 94 -29.84 7.18 -4.10
CA VAL A 94 -31.13 7.86 -4.26
C VAL A 94 -31.36 8.89 -3.14
N ASN A 95 -31.20 8.46 -1.88
CA ASN A 95 -31.35 9.33 -0.72
C ASN A 95 -30.07 9.35 0.12
N LYS A 96 -29.29 10.42 -0.01
CA LYS A 96 -28.02 10.63 0.72
C LYS A 96 -28.18 10.84 2.23
N ASN A 97 -29.41 10.94 2.73
CA ASN A 97 -29.72 10.94 4.16
C ASN A 97 -30.14 9.55 4.69
N GLU A 98 -30.30 8.56 3.82
CA GLU A 98 -30.49 7.15 4.20
C GLU A 98 -29.21 6.33 4.04
N LEU A 99 -28.50 6.53 2.92
CA LEU A 99 -27.22 5.90 2.66
C LEU A 99 -26.21 6.97 2.24
N ASP A 100 -25.09 7.05 2.96
CA ASP A 100 -24.02 7.99 2.63
C ASP A 100 -23.14 7.39 1.51
N PRO A 101 -22.90 8.11 0.39
CA PRO A 101 -22.06 7.59 -0.70
C PRO A 101 -20.63 7.24 -0.26
N GLU A 102 -20.03 7.99 0.66
CA GLU A 102 -18.69 7.67 1.16
C GLU A 102 -18.72 6.42 2.02
N TYR A 103 -19.77 6.23 2.84
CA TYR A 103 -19.95 5.00 3.59
C TYR A 103 -20.09 3.78 2.67
N LEU A 104 -20.89 3.89 1.61
CA LEU A 104 -21.03 2.85 0.60
C LEU A 104 -19.68 2.56 -0.10
N MET A 105 -18.91 3.61 -0.40
CA MET A 105 -17.57 3.45 -0.97
C MET A 105 -16.60 2.73 -0.03
N LEU A 106 -16.66 3.01 1.28
CA LEU A 106 -15.88 2.26 2.28
C LEU A 106 -16.29 0.78 2.31
N TRP A 107 -17.58 0.48 2.19
CA TRP A 107 -18.06 -0.89 2.13
C TRP A 107 -17.49 -1.64 0.91
N PHE A 108 -17.52 -1.01 -0.27
CA PHE A 108 -16.95 -1.59 -1.49
C PHE A 108 -15.42 -1.72 -1.47
N SER A 109 -14.73 -0.92 -0.65
CA SER A 109 -13.27 -0.95 -0.53
C SER A 109 -12.74 -2.13 0.29
N ARG A 110 -13.63 -2.92 0.87
CA ARG A 110 -13.26 -4.09 1.68
C ARG A 110 -12.82 -5.26 0.80
N PRO A 111 -11.76 -6.00 1.18
CA PRO A 111 -11.38 -7.23 0.49
C PRO A 111 -12.48 -8.30 0.47
N GLU A 112 -13.36 -8.31 1.48
CA GLU A 112 -14.53 -9.21 1.48
C GLU A 112 -15.48 -8.95 0.31
N PHE A 113 -15.63 -7.69 -0.11
CA PHE A 113 -16.54 -7.36 -1.20
C PHE A 113 -16.00 -7.84 -2.54
N ASP A 114 -14.70 -7.69 -2.81
CA ASP A 114 -14.08 -8.25 -4.02
C ASP A 114 -14.22 -9.78 -4.06
N ARG A 115 -13.99 -10.47 -2.93
CA ARG A 115 -14.21 -11.93 -2.82
C ARG A 115 -15.66 -12.32 -3.09
N TYR A 116 -16.61 -11.58 -2.53
CA TYR A 116 -18.03 -11.80 -2.74
C TYR A 116 -18.41 -11.59 -4.22
N ALA A 117 -18.04 -10.45 -4.80
CA ALA A 117 -18.33 -10.13 -6.20
C ALA A 117 -17.74 -11.17 -7.15
N ARG A 118 -16.52 -11.65 -6.87
CA ARG A 118 -15.88 -12.73 -7.62
C ARG A 118 -16.65 -14.05 -7.54
N TYR A 119 -17.09 -14.43 -6.34
CA TYR A 119 -17.87 -15.64 -6.10
C TYR A 119 -19.23 -15.62 -6.79
N MET A 120 -19.89 -14.46 -6.79
CA MET A 120 -21.19 -14.25 -7.43
C MET A 120 -21.09 -13.96 -8.93
N SER A 121 -19.88 -13.79 -9.48
CA SER A 121 -19.68 -13.57 -10.91
C SER A 121 -20.03 -14.83 -11.70
N HIS A 122 -20.65 -14.67 -12.86
CA HIS A 122 -21.05 -15.77 -13.73
C HIS A 122 -20.63 -15.54 -15.19
N GLY A 123 -20.53 -16.61 -15.98
CA GLY A 123 -20.14 -16.57 -17.39
C GLY A 123 -18.88 -17.39 -17.70
N SER A 124 -18.76 -17.86 -18.95
CA SER A 124 -17.66 -18.76 -19.36
C SER A 124 -16.40 -18.02 -19.82
N VAL A 125 -16.52 -17.04 -20.73
CA VAL A 125 -15.37 -16.31 -21.32
C VAL A 125 -15.11 -14.98 -20.59
N ARG A 126 -16.15 -14.38 -20.03
CA ARG A 126 -16.09 -13.21 -19.16
C ARG A 126 -16.98 -13.50 -17.96
N GLU A 127 -16.39 -13.48 -16.79
CA GLU A 127 -17.13 -13.58 -15.54
C GLU A 127 -17.57 -12.17 -15.16
N ILE A 128 -18.88 -12.03 -15.02
CA ILE A 128 -19.55 -10.75 -14.86
C ILE A 128 -20.30 -10.82 -13.53
N PHE A 129 -20.04 -9.82 -12.69
CA PHE A 129 -20.94 -9.44 -11.60
C PHE A 129 -21.80 -8.34 -12.22
N ASP A 130 -23.07 -8.59 -12.52
CA ASP A 130 -23.89 -7.61 -13.24
C ASP A 130 -24.59 -6.63 -12.28
N TRP A 131 -25.45 -5.76 -12.82
CA TRP A 131 -26.20 -4.79 -12.03
C TRP A 131 -27.22 -5.45 -11.09
N ASP A 132 -27.86 -6.53 -11.53
CA ASP A 132 -28.87 -7.23 -10.74
C ASP A 132 -28.21 -7.93 -9.55
N GLU A 133 -27.03 -8.53 -9.74
CA GLU A 133 -26.21 -9.09 -8.67
C GLU A 133 -25.70 -8.01 -7.70
N LEU A 134 -25.33 -6.83 -8.20
CA LEU A 134 -24.97 -5.68 -7.35
C LEU A 134 -26.18 -5.23 -6.50
N CYS A 135 -27.38 -5.19 -7.07
CA CYS A 135 -28.60 -4.80 -6.34
C CYS A 135 -28.97 -5.79 -5.23
N LYS A 136 -28.62 -7.07 -5.38
CA LYS A 136 -28.84 -8.13 -4.39
C LYS A 136 -27.84 -8.10 -3.22
N VAL A 137 -26.79 -7.28 -3.29
CA VAL A 137 -25.80 -7.17 -2.21
C VAL A 137 -26.51 -6.74 -0.92
N GLU A 138 -26.33 -7.53 0.14
CA GLU A 138 -26.78 -7.14 1.47
C GLU A 138 -25.66 -6.39 2.21
N LEU A 139 -25.98 -5.23 2.77
CA LEU A 139 -25.07 -4.45 3.60
C LEU A 139 -25.78 -3.89 4.85
N PRO A 140 -25.07 -3.65 5.95
CA PRO A 140 -25.62 -2.96 7.10
C PRO A 140 -25.87 -1.49 6.73
N VAL A 141 -27.05 -0.98 7.05
CA VAL A 141 -27.42 0.43 6.82
C VAL A 141 -27.81 1.06 8.16
N PRO A 142 -26.82 1.43 9.02
CA PRO A 142 -27.10 2.07 10.30
C PRO A 142 -27.62 3.50 10.08
N SER A 143 -27.96 4.22 11.16
CA SER A 143 -28.38 5.63 11.05
C SER A 143 -27.34 6.49 10.30
N ILE A 144 -27.81 7.52 9.59
CA ILE A 144 -26.94 8.38 8.78
C ILE A 144 -25.81 9.02 9.61
N ASP A 145 -26.09 9.39 10.86
CA ASP A 145 -25.08 9.94 11.77
C ASP A 145 -23.98 8.91 12.08
N LYS A 146 -24.35 7.64 12.23
CA LYS A 146 -23.39 6.56 12.45
C LYS A 146 -22.55 6.31 11.20
N GLN A 147 -23.16 6.30 10.00
CA GLN A 147 -22.44 6.17 8.73
C GLN A 147 -21.40 7.30 8.58
N ARG A 148 -21.83 8.55 8.74
CA ARG A 148 -20.94 9.73 8.68
C ARG A 148 -19.88 9.74 9.77
N SER A 149 -20.16 9.20 10.95
CA SER A 149 -19.16 9.02 12.01
C SER A 149 -18.08 8.00 11.60
N ILE A 150 -18.47 6.90 10.96
CA ILE A 150 -17.53 5.88 10.47
C ILE A 150 -16.64 6.47 9.37
N VAL A 151 -17.24 7.17 8.40
CA VAL A 151 -16.52 7.85 7.32
C VAL A 151 -15.50 8.84 7.87
N ARG A 152 -15.91 9.73 8.78
CA ARG A 152 -15.01 10.71 9.41
C ARG A 152 -13.85 10.04 10.15
N ALA A 153 -14.12 8.98 10.91
CA ALA A 153 -13.07 8.25 11.64
C ALA A 153 -12.06 7.62 10.66
N TYR A 154 -12.54 6.99 9.59
CA TYR A 154 -11.69 6.40 8.57
C TYR A 154 -10.83 7.44 7.85
N GLN A 155 -11.43 8.54 7.39
CA GLN A 155 -10.72 9.64 6.72
C GLN A 155 -9.64 10.23 7.63
N THR A 156 -9.96 10.50 8.90
CA THR A 156 -9.00 11.02 9.88
C THR A 156 -7.77 10.13 10.03
N ILE A 157 -7.96 8.82 10.07
CA ILE A 157 -6.84 7.86 10.20
C ILE A 157 -6.01 7.84 8.92
N THR A 158 -6.66 7.75 7.76
CA THR A 158 -5.99 7.68 6.46
C THR A 158 -5.19 8.95 6.16
N GLU A 159 -5.75 10.12 6.44
CA GLU A 159 -5.05 11.41 6.30
C GLU A 159 -3.83 11.50 7.22
N ARG A 160 -3.94 11.00 8.46
CA ARG A 160 -2.80 10.96 9.40
C ARG A 160 -1.69 10.02 8.94
N ILE A 161 -2.03 8.86 8.36
CA ILE A 161 -1.05 7.95 7.77
C ILE A 161 -0.30 8.65 6.64
N GLU A 162 -1.03 9.31 5.74
CA GLU A 162 -0.44 9.97 4.58
C GLU A 162 0.39 11.20 4.94
N LEU A 163 -0.02 11.93 5.99
CA LEU A 163 0.80 13.00 6.57
C LEU A 163 2.12 12.45 7.14
N LYS A 164 2.09 11.32 7.87
CA LYS A 164 3.30 10.71 8.43
C LYS A 164 4.24 10.19 7.35
N ARG A 165 3.71 9.60 6.27
CA ARG A 165 4.53 9.18 5.12
C ARG A 165 5.25 10.36 4.48
N ARG A 166 4.54 11.44 4.16
CA ARG A 166 5.15 12.67 3.62
C ARG A 166 6.22 13.26 4.53
N LEU A 167 6.01 13.20 5.86
CA LEU A 167 6.99 13.65 6.83
C LEU A 167 8.25 12.75 6.80
N ASN A 168 8.10 11.43 6.75
CA ASN A 168 9.21 10.51 6.61
C ASN A 168 9.99 10.73 5.31
N ASP A 169 9.29 10.93 4.18
CA ASP A 169 9.93 11.22 2.88
C ASP A 169 10.76 12.50 2.95
N ASN A 170 10.23 13.56 3.56
CA ASN A 170 10.94 14.83 3.74
C ASN A 170 12.16 14.69 4.69
N LEU A 171 12.03 13.92 5.76
CA LEU A 171 13.14 13.63 6.66
C LEU A 171 14.26 12.86 5.95
N LEU A 172 13.91 11.85 5.14
CA LEU A 172 14.86 11.09 4.34
C LEU A 172 15.58 11.98 3.33
N ALA A 173 14.84 12.80 2.57
CA ALA A 173 15.40 13.74 1.62
C ALA A 173 16.35 14.75 2.31
N THR A 174 15.97 15.24 3.50
CA THR A 174 16.81 16.14 4.30
C THR A 174 18.09 15.44 4.76
N ALA A 175 18.00 14.22 5.29
CA ALA A 175 19.15 13.44 5.72
C ALA A 175 20.11 13.17 4.55
N GLN A 176 19.59 12.79 3.38
CA GLN A 176 20.37 12.60 2.16
C GLN A 176 21.05 13.89 1.69
N ALA A 177 20.34 15.02 1.73
CA ALA A 177 20.90 16.32 1.36
C ALA A 177 22.03 16.75 2.30
N VAL A 178 21.86 16.55 3.62
CA VAL A 178 22.90 16.81 4.62
C VAL A 178 24.10 15.89 4.37
N TYR A 179 23.88 14.58 4.22
CA TYR A 179 24.95 13.64 3.95
C TYR A 179 25.75 14.02 2.70
N LYS A 180 25.05 14.31 1.59
CA LYS A 180 25.68 14.73 0.34
C LYS A 180 26.47 16.02 0.52
N ALA A 181 25.90 17.02 1.19
CA ALA A 181 26.56 18.30 1.43
C ALA A 181 27.84 18.14 2.27
N TRP A 182 27.81 17.28 3.28
CA TRP A 182 28.93 17.12 4.22
C TRP A 182 30.02 16.18 3.73
N PHE A 183 29.65 15.03 3.20
CA PHE A 183 30.58 13.91 2.96
C PHE A 183 30.90 13.67 1.48
N VAL A 184 30.17 14.30 0.55
CA VAL A 184 30.41 14.15 -0.90
C VAL A 184 30.84 15.48 -1.51
N GLU A 185 30.06 16.53 -1.26
CA GLU A 185 30.30 17.87 -1.81
C GLU A 185 31.18 18.73 -0.90
N TYR A 186 31.42 18.30 0.35
CA TYR A 186 32.20 19.02 1.35
C TYR A 186 31.85 20.52 1.46
N LYS A 187 30.57 20.87 1.28
CA LYS A 187 30.07 22.25 1.28
C LYS A 187 30.48 23.04 2.51
N PRO A 188 30.36 22.50 3.75
CA PRO A 188 30.83 23.20 4.95
C PRO A 188 32.34 23.46 4.98
N PHE A 189 33.10 22.74 4.16
CA PHE A 189 34.56 22.76 4.10
C PHE A 189 35.09 23.42 2.82
N GLY A 190 34.30 24.30 2.21
CA GLY A 190 34.70 25.03 1.00
C GLY A 190 34.83 24.15 -0.25
N GLY A 191 34.13 23.01 -0.29
CA GLY A 191 34.12 22.11 -1.45
C GLY A 191 35.28 21.12 -1.51
N ASN A 192 36.13 21.07 -0.47
CA ASN A 192 37.28 20.18 -0.40
C ASN A 192 37.19 19.27 0.83
N CYS A 193 37.66 18.03 0.70
CA CYS A 193 37.78 17.13 1.83
C CYS A 193 38.68 17.76 2.91
N PRO A 194 38.27 17.80 4.19
CA PRO A 194 39.09 18.34 5.27
C PRO A 194 40.47 17.68 5.35
N ILE A 195 41.52 18.47 5.59
CA ILE A 195 42.90 17.94 5.64
C ILE A 195 43.14 16.96 6.79
N SER A 196 42.30 17.00 7.83
CA SER A 196 42.32 16.06 8.94
C SER A 196 41.60 14.74 8.65
N TRP A 197 40.89 14.64 7.53
CA TRP A 197 40.24 13.41 7.10
C TRP A 197 41.21 12.62 6.22
N ARG A 198 41.16 11.30 6.35
CA ARG A 198 41.94 10.39 5.51
C ARG A 198 41.01 9.35 4.91
N VAL A 199 41.36 8.87 3.73
CA VAL A 199 40.79 7.64 3.18
C VAL A 199 41.46 6.48 3.91
N GLY A 200 40.66 5.59 4.46
CA GLY A 200 41.09 4.37 5.15
C GLY A 200 40.09 3.25 4.91
N SER A 201 40.42 2.07 5.39
CA SER A 201 39.55 0.89 5.33
C SER A 201 38.85 0.64 6.66
N VAL A 202 37.75 -0.13 6.64
CA VAL A 202 36.91 -0.35 7.83
C VAL A 202 37.66 -1.09 8.94
N ASP A 203 38.61 -1.96 8.58
CA ASP A 203 39.51 -2.66 9.51
C ASP A 203 40.44 -1.72 10.30
N GLU A 204 40.64 -0.48 9.84
CA GLU A 204 41.38 0.52 10.61
C GLU A 204 40.59 1.09 11.79
N ILE A 205 39.26 0.94 11.78
CA ILE A 205 38.34 1.55 12.74
C ILE A 205 37.41 0.55 13.44
N ALA A 206 37.47 -0.72 13.07
CA ALA A 206 36.66 -1.78 13.65
C ALA A 206 37.39 -3.13 13.62
N GLU A 207 37.21 -3.89 14.69
CA GLU A 207 37.59 -5.29 14.79
C GLU A 207 36.49 -6.20 14.24
N PHE A 208 36.89 -7.22 13.48
CA PHE A 208 35.98 -8.19 12.88
C PHE A 208 35.99 -9.51 13.67
N PHE A 209 34.80 -9.99 14.05
CA PHE A 209 34.61 -11.21 14.83
C PHE A 209 34.00 -12.36 14.01
N ASP A 210 34.12 -12.28 12.68
CA ASP A 210 33.52 -13.22 11.74
C ASP A 210 33.98 -14.67 11.93
N SER A 211 35.19 -14.87 12.46
CA SER A 211 35.76 -16.18 12.79
C SER A 211 35.08 -16.86 13.98
N MET A 212 34.36 -16.09 14.81
CA MET A 212 33.59 -16.62 15.94
C MET A 212 32.17 -17.05 15.55
N ARG A 213 31.73 -16.78 14.31
CA ARG A 213 30.43 -17.19 13.78
C ARG A 213 30.30 -18.72 13.78
N LYS A 214 29.18 -19.23 14.29
CA LYS A 214 28.85 -20.66 14.27
C LYS A 214 27.44 -20.84 13.70
N PRO A 215 27.26 -21.00 12.38
CA PRO A 215 25.94 -21.13 11.80
C PRO A 215 25.20 -22.36 12.34
N LEU A 216 23.92 -22.21 12.68
CA LEU A 216 23.04 -23.30 13.10
C LEU A 216 21.92 -23.51 12.07
N SER A 217 21.77 -24.75 11.63
CA SER A 217 20.67 -25.15 10.76
C SER A 217 19.32 -25.01 11.46
N SER A 218 18.24 -24.92 10.68
CA SER A 218 16.89 -24.87 11.25
C SER A 218 16.53 -26.12 12.06
N LEU A 219 17.14 -27.28 11.74
CA LEU A 219 16.92 -28.52 12.48
C LEU A 219 17.61 -28.50 13.85
N GLU A 220 18.85 -27.99 13.92
CA GLU A 220 19.57 -27.85 15.19
C GLU A 220 18.88 -26.86 16.14
N ARG A 221 18.24 -25.83 15.59
CA ARG A 221 17.49 -24.83 16.36
C ARG A 221 16.08 -25.28 16.75
N ALA A 222 15.54 -26.34 16.16
CA ALA A 222 14.13 -26.70 16.33
C ALA A 222 13.77 -27.03 17.78
N ASP A 223 14.68 -27.71 18.49
CA ASP A 223 14.48 -28.18 19.86
C ASP A 223 15.16 -27.28 20.92
N MET A 224 15.84 -26.21 20.50
CA MET A 224 16.51 -25.27 21.41
C MET A 224 15.50 -24.41 22.16
N ALA A 225 15.81 -24.09 23.42
CA ALA A 225 15.07 -23.08 24.15
C ALA A 225 15.26 -21.71 23.49
N ARG A 226 14.18 -21.00 23.16
CA ARG A 226 14.19 -19.75 22.38
C ARG A 226 14.51 -18.53 23.25
N ILE A 227 15.73 -18.44 23.78
CA ILE A 227 16.12 -17.47 24.81
C ILE A 227 16.84 -16.25 24.22
N TYR A 228 17.88 -16.48 23.41
CA TYR A 228 18.72 -15.43 22.84
C TYR A 228 18.50 -15.26 21.34
N PRO A 229 18.54 -14.04 20.80
CA PRO A 229 18.31 -13.79 19.38
C PRO A 229 19.41 -14.40 18.50
N TYR A 230 18.99 -15.09 17.44
CA TYR A 230 19.82 -15.62 16.37
C TYR A 230 19.67 -14.73 15.13
N TYR A 231 20.69 -13.94 14.86
CA TYR A 231 20.72 -12.98 13.75
C TYR A 231 21.15 -13.63 12.44
N GLY A 232 20.40 -13.35 11.37
CA GLY A 232 20.82 -13.58 10.00
C GLY A 232 21.38 -12.30 9.37
N ALA A 233 21.30 -12.21 8.05
CA ALA A 233 21.92 -11.15 7.26
C ALA A 233 21.38 -9.74 7.62
N VAL A 234 20.04 -9.59 7.68
CA VAL A 234 19.37 -8.29 7.84
C VAL A 234 18.44 -8.20 9.05
N SER A 235 18.15 -9.31 9.72
CA SER A 235 17.22 -9.35 10.86
C SER A 235 17.49 -10.53 11.79
N ILE A 236 16.76 -10.59 12.90
CA ILE A 236 16.62 -11.81 13.70
C ILE A 236 15.89 -12.87 12.86
N VAL A 237 16.47 -14.05 12.75
CA VAL A 237 15.90 -15.19 12.01
C VAL A 237 15.21 -16.17 12.97
N ASP A 238 15.73 -16.31 14.19
CA ASP A 238 15.13 -17.15 15.22
C ASP A 238 15.69 -16.80 16.61
N TYR A 239 15.43 -17.66 17.59
CA TYR A 239 16.03 -17.61 18.92
C TYR A 239 16.65 -18.97 19.27
N VAL A 240 17.72 -18.96 20.06
CA VAL A 240 18.52 -20.11 20.49
C VAL A 240 18.74 -20.11 22.01
N ASP A 241 19.24 -21.19 22.57
CA ASP A 241 19.34 -21.39 24.03
C ASP A 241 20.64 -20.86 24.65
N ASP A 242 21.62 -20.53 23.82
CA ASP A 242 22.91 -19.99 24.22
C ASP A 242 23.33 -18.79 23.34
N TYR A 243 24.44 -18.15 23.66
CA TYR A 243 24.97 -16.98 22.95
C TYR A 243 26.48 -17.09 22.76
N ILE A 244 26.99 -16.46 21.70
CA ILE A 244 28.44 -16.34 21.45
C ILE A 244 28.93 -14.95 21.83
N PHE A 245 28.09 -13.95 21.62
CA PHE A 245 28.42 -12.55 21.81
C PHE A 245 27.63 -11.97 22.95
N ASP A 246 28.28 -11.17 23.78
CA ASP A 246 27.67 -10.33 24.82
C ASP A 246 28.35 -8.96 24.80
N GLY A 247 27.56 -7.91 24.61
CA GLY A 247 28.05 -6.54 24.55
C GLY A 247 27.44 -5.74 23.39
N GLU A 248 28.14 -4.69 22.98
CA GLU A 248 27.71 -3.79 21.92
C GLU A 248 28.49 -4.09 20.63
N TYR A 249 27.76 -4.42 19.57
CA TYR A 249 28.30 -4.83 18.28
C TYR A 249 27.48 -4.20 17.14
N LEU A 250 28.08 -4.17 15.97
CA LEU A 250 27.45 -3.76 14.72
C LEU A 250 27.44 -4.95 13.77
N LEU A 251 26.26 -5.36 13.31
CA LEU A 251 26.14 -6.38 12.28
C LEU A 251 25.94 -5.75 10.91
N LEU A 252 26.78 -6.14 9.96
CA LEU A 252 26.66 -5.73 8.56
C LEU A 252 26.33 -6.96 7.72
N SER A 253 25.26 -6.93 6.94
CA SER A 253 24.89 -8.07 6.08
C SER A 253 26.02 -8.39 5.10
N GLU A 254 26.39 -9.67 5.00
CA GLU A 254 27.27 -10.20 3.97
C GLU A 254 26.50 -10.37 2.65
N ASP A 255 25.21 -10.71 2.76
CA ASP A 255 24.31 -10.92 1.62
C ASP A 255 23.28 -9.80 1.51
N GLY A 256 23.33 -9.05 0.41
CA GLY A 256 22.35 -8.00 0.13
C GLY A 256 22.82 -7.04 -0.94
N ILE A 257 21.91 -6.62 -1.82
CA ILE A 257 22.16 -5.62 -2.88
C ILE A 257 21.65 -4.22 -2.52
N TYR A 258 20.86 -4.08 -1.46
CA TYR A 258 20.20 -2.83 -1.07
C TYR A 258 20.55 -2.45 0.38
N VAL A 259 20.64 -1.14 0.66
CA VAL A 259 20.89 -0.59 2.01
C VAL A 259 19.77 -0.95 3.00
N VAL A 260 18.56 -1.15 2.49
CA VAL A 260 17.38 -1.65 3.19
C VAL A 260 16.70 -2.66 2.26
N ASP A 261 16.30 -3.82 2.76
CA ASP A 261 15.59 -4.82 1.96
C ASP A 261 14.15 -4.38 1.60
N ASP A 262 13.48 -5.14 0.73
CA ASP A 262 12.10 -4.85 0.31
C ASP A 262 11.07 -4.89 1.47
N SER A 263 11.46 -5.46 2.61
CA SER A 263 10.65 -5.54 3.83
C SER A 263 10.95 -4.41 4.84
N GLY A 264 11.92 -3.53 4.53
CA GLY A 264 12.28 -2.40 5.38
C GLY A 264 13.38 -2.71 6.41
N HIS A 265 14.05 -3.87 6.36
CA HIS A 265 15.14 -4.20 7.27
C HIS A 265 16.46 -3.58 6.83
N PRO A 266 17.21 -2.92 7.74
CA PRO A 266 18.47 -2.30 7.40
C PRO A 266 19.58 -3.34 7.21
N LEU A 267 20.49 -3.06 6.29
CA LEU A 267 21.70 -3.86 6.07
C LEU A 267 22.71 -3.76 7.23
N LEU A 268 22.58 -2.73 8.07
CA LEU A 268 23.41 -2.46 9.23
C LEU A 268 22.55 -2.46 10.51
N GLN A 269 22.89 -3.29 11.48
CA GLN A 269 22.15 -3.45 12.74
C GLN A 269 23.06 -3.13 13.93
N HIS A 270 22.62 -2.23 14.81
CA HIS A 270 23.29 -1.95 16.07
C HIS A 270 22.69 -2.80 17.18
N ILE A 271 23.50 -3.63 17.82
CA ILE A 271 23.07 -4.66 18.76
C ILE A 271 23.73 -4.45 20.10
N ILE A 272 22.93 -4.56 21.17
CA ILE A 272 23.40 -4.51 22.56
C ILE A 272 22.87 -5.74 23.30
N GLY A 273 23.77 -6.46 23.95
CA GLY A 273 23.46 -7.61 24.81
C GLY A 273 23.90 -8.94 24.21
N LYS A 274 23.21 -10.01 24.65
CA LYS A 274 23.55 -11.40 24.32
C LYS A 274 22.91 -11.84 23.02
N PHE A 275 23.70 -12.37 22.09
CA PHE A 275 23.20 -12.87 20.82
C PHE A 275 24.08 -13.95 20.18
N TRP A 276 23.51 -14.58 19.16
CA TRP A 276 24.18 -15.47 18.23
C TRP A 276 23.99 -14.95 16.80
N ALA A 277 24.99 -15.06 15.94
CA ALA A 277 24.89 -14.63 14.54
C ALA A 277 25.28 -15.76 13.56
N ASN A 278 24.56 -15.81 12.45
CA ASN A 278 24.79 -16.70 11.32
C ASN A 278 26.02 -16.24 10.49
N ASN A 279 26.44 -17.05 9.51
CA ASN A 279 27.53 -16.74 8.57
C ASN A 279 27.19 -15.64 7.56
N HIS A 280 25.96 -15.15 7.51
CA HIS A 280 25.52 -14.13 6.55
C HIS A 280 25.60 -12.69 7.10
N ALA A 281 26.17 -12.50 8.29
CA ALA A 281 26.36 -11.18 8.89
C ALA A 281 27.81 -11.03 9.36
N HIS A 282 28.48 -9.97 8.92
CA HIS A 282 29.76 -9.53 9.50
C HIS A 282 29.51 -8.96 10.89
N ILE A 283 30.40 -9.25 11.84
CA ILE A 283 30.30 -8.83 13.23
C ILE A 283 31.43 -7.86 13.52
N LEU A 284 31.09 -6.59 13.68
CA LEU A 284 32.03 -5.51 13.89
C LEU A 284 31.92 -4.98 15.32
N LYS A 285 33.07 -4.62 15.89
CA LYS A 285 33.16 -3.88 17.14
C LYS A 285 34.17 -2.76 17.00
N ARG A 286 33.88 -1.60 17.59
CA ARG A 286 34.84 -0.49 17.65
C ARG A 286 35.84 -0.69 18.78
#